data_AF-A0A954Z6Y0-F1
#
_entry.id   AF-A0A954Z6Y0-F1
#
_cell.length_a   1.000
_cell.length_b   1.000
_cell.length_c   1.000
_cell.angle_alpha   90.00
_cell.angle_beta   90.00
_cell.angle_gamma   90.00
#
_symmetry.space_group_name_H-M   'P 1'
#
loop_
_entity.id
_entity.type
_entity.pdbx_description
1 polymer ?
#
loop_
_entity_poly.entity_id
_entity_poly.type
_entity_poly.pdbx_seq_one_letter_code
_entity_poly.pdbx_strand_id
1 'polypeptide(L)'
;MAKITYKDAGVDLETYRESMGRLPRLLSRTHGPQVIPQPNGFAGMFRLDLAQSLFAKHYRDPVLVACTDGVGTKLKLAQMVGRHDTVGIDLVAMCVNDAICTGAQPLFFLDYVAMASDDPALLEQIVLGISGACVECESALIGGETAIMP
;
A
#
# COMPACT_ATOMS: atom_id res chain seq x y z
N MET A 1 14.41 -38.94 -10.01
CA MET A 1 14.65 -37.48 -10.02
C MET A 1 13.76 -36.87 -8.95
N ALA A 2 14.30 -36.00 -8.10
CA ALA A 2 13.47 -35.24 -7.16
C ALA A 2 12.46 -34.40 -7.96
N LYS A 3 11.20 -34.37 -7.50
CA LYS A 3 10.10 -33.71 -8.20
C LYS A 3 10.25 -32.21 -7.98
N ILE A 4 10.55 -31.46 -9.04
CA ILE A 4 10.63 -30.00 -8.99
C ILE A 4 9.23 -29.46 -8.61
N THR A 5 9.19 -28.64 -7.57
CA THR A 5 8.00 -28.00 -7.03
C THR A 5 8.04 -26.50 -7.32
N TYR A 6 6.88 -25.83 -7.22
CA TYR A 6 6.80 -24.38 -7.35
C TYR A 6 7.62 -23.65 -6.27
N LYS A 7 7.77 -24.28 -5.09
CA LYS A 7 8.65 -23.83 -4.01
C LYS A 7 10.13 -23.83 -4.40
N ASP A 8 10.55 -24.75 -5.26
CA ASP A 8 11.92 -24.78 -5.78
C ASP A 8 12.22 -23.61 -6.75
N ALA A 9 11.18 -22.94 -7.26
CA ALA A 9 11.30 -21.69 -8.01
C ALA A 9 11.32 -20.43 -7.11
N GLY A 10 11.36 -20.62 -5.78
CA GLY A 10 11.44 -19.53 -4.79
C GLY A 10 10.10 -19.03 -4.27
N VAL A 11 8.97 -19.65 -4.65
CA VAL A 11 7.63 -19.20 -4.23
C VAL A 11 6.96 -20.24 -3.32
N ASP A 12 6.82 -19.92 -2.04
CA ASP A 12 6.11 -20.75 -1.07
C ASP A 12 4.66 -20.27 -0.89
N LEU A 13 3.72 -21.05 -1.42
CA LEU A 13 2.29 -20.73 -1.33
C LEU A 13 1.74 -20.72 0.10
N GLU A 14 2.38 -21.41 1.04
CA GLU A 14 1.98 -21.38 2.45
C GLU A 14 2.39 -20.06 3.10
N THR A 15 3.65 -19.65 2.90
CA THR A 15 4.18 -18.36 3.37
C THR A 15 3.47 -17.17 2.71
N TYR A 16 3.13 -17.28 1.43
CA TYR A 16 2.32 -16.28 0.74
C TYR A 16 0.94 -16.13 1.38
N ARG A 17 0.25 -17.25 1.67
CA ARG A 17 -1.07 -17.20 2.34
C ARG A 17 -0.99 -16.61 3.74
N GLU A 18 0.08 -16.92 4.48
CA GLU A 18 0.32 -16.33 5.80
C GLU A 18 0.46 -14.81 5.70
N SER A 19 1.27 -14.33 4.76
CA SER A 19 1.45 -12.90 4.49
C SER A 19 0.10 -12.23 4.16
N MET A 20 -0.64 -12.78 3.20
CA MET A 20 -1.93 -12.25 2.78
C MET A 20 -3.02 -12.34 3.86
N GLY A 21 -2.88 -13.24 4.85
CA GLY A 21 -3.79 -13.32 5.99
C GLY A 21 -3.60 -12.19 7.01
N ARG A 22 -2.42 -11.57 7.07
CA ARG A 22 -2.06 -10.52 8.04
C ARG A 22 -2.49 -9.13 7.59
N LEU A 23 -2.45 -8.85 6.30
CA LEU A 23 -2.66 -7.51 5.73
C LEU A 23 -4.10 -6.97 5.75
N PRO A 24 -5.18 -7.78 5.59
CA PRO A 24 -6.54 -7.24 5.42
C PRO A 24 -6.99 -6.30 6.54
N ARG A 25 -6.56 -6.54 7.79
CA ARG A 25 -6.87 -5.67 8.95
C ARG A 25 -6.18 -4.31 8.88
N LEU A 26 -5.00 -4.25 8.24
CA LEU A 26 -4.23 -3.03 8.06
C LEU A 26 -4.80 -2.18 6.93
N LEU A 27 -5.33 -2.82 5.88
CA LEU A 27 -6.01 -2.11 4.80
C LEU A 27 -7.37 -1.58 5.28
N SER A 28 -8.19 -2.43 5.91
CA SER A 28 -9.58 -2.09 6.26
C SER A 28 -9.69 -0.88 7.20
N ARG A 29 -8.72 -0.67 8.10
CA ARG A 29 -8.68 0.51 8.97
C ARG A 29 -8.47 1.84 8.23
N THR A 30 -8.01 1.81 6.98
CA THR A 30 -7.83 3.00 6.15
C THR A 30 -9.08 3.32 5.32
N HIS A 31 -10.04 2.40 5.25
CA HIS A 31 -11.15 2.50 4.30
C HIS A 31 -12.23 3.46 4.81
N GLY A 32 -12.54 4.44 3.96
CA GLY A 32 -13.68 5.34 4.11
C GLY A 32 -14.91 4.88 3.30
N PRO A 33 -16.02 5.64 3.37
CA PRO A 33 -17.27 5.31 2.67
C PRO A 33 -17.14 5.29 1.13
N GLN A 34 -16.09 5.88 0.58
CA GLN A 34 -15.82 5.90 -0.86
C GLN A 34 -15.15 4.63 -1.37
N VAL A 35 -14.49 3.85 -0.49
CA VAL A 35 -13.90 2.58 -0.89
C VAL A 35 -15.05 1.61 -1.20
N ILE A 36 -15.02 1.00 -2.39
CA ILE A 36 -16.00 -0.02 -2.75
C ILE A 36 -15.41 -1.38 -2.35
N PRO A 37 -16.01 -2.08 -1.37
CA PRO A 37 -15.49 -3.37 -0.94
C PRO A 37 -15.54 -4.37 -2.09
N GLN A 38 -14.40 -4.98 -2.39
CA GLN A 38 -14.30 -6.07 -3.36
C GLN A 38 -13.56 -7.26 -2.74
N PRO A 39 -14.26 -8.08 -1.96
CA PRO A 39 -13.66 -9.29 -1.42
C PRO A 39 -13.21 -10.17 -2.58
N ASN A 40 -11.92 -10.51 -2.63
CA ASN A 40 -11.27 -11.26 -3.72
C ASN A 40 -11.18 -10.50 -5.06
N GLY A 41 -11.22 -9.17 -5.04
CA GLY A 41 -10.99 -8.34 -6.22
C GLY A 41 -9.53 -8.33 -6.67
N PHE A 42 -9.31 -8.13 -7.97
CA PHE A 42 -7.98 -7.95 -8.56
C PHE A 42 -7.48 -6.49 -8.49
N ALA A 43 -8.37 -5.56 -8.14
CA ALA A 43 -8.06 -4.13 -8.09
C ALA A 43 -8.83 -3.46 -6.95
N GLY A 44 -8.24 -2.41 -6.40
CA GLY A 44 -8.93 -1.49 -5.50
C GLY A 44 -9.90 -0.60 -6.28
N MET A 45 -11.07 -0.33 -5.71
CA MET A 45 -12.06 0.57 -6.29
C MET A 45 -12.39 1.71 -5.32
N PHE A 46 -12.35 2.93 -5.83
CA PHE A 46 -12.65 4.14 -5.08
C PHE A 46 -13.70 4.96 -5.83
N ARG A 47 -14.80 5.30 -5.16
CA ARG A 47 -15.89 6.07 -5.73
C ARG A 47 -15.57 7.56 -5.72
N LEU A 48 -15.53 8.16 -6.91
CA LEU A 48 -15.54 9.61 -7.08
C LEU A 48 -17.00 10.09 -7.00
N ASP A 49 -17.50 10.34 -5.79
CA ASP A 49 -18.89 10.77 -5.59
C ASP A 49 -19.05 12.26 -5.90
N LEU A 50 -19.38 12.55 -7.17
CA LEU A 50 -19.65 13.91 -7.67
C LEU A 50 -20.88 14.57 -7.04
N ALA A 51 -21.76 13.79 -6.41
CA ALA A 51 -23.04 14.26 -5.88
C ALA A 51 -22.98 14.55 -4.38
N GLN A 52 -22.25 13.78 -3.57
CA GLN A 52 -22.19 13.95 -2.11
C GLN A 52 -20.82 13.58 -1.48
N SER A 53 -20.38 14.39 -0.51
CA SER A 53 -19.15 14.31 0.32
C SER A 53 -17.84 14.92 -0.23
N LEU A 54 -17.08 14.27 -1.12
CA LEU A 54 -15.76 14.79 -1.57
C LEU A 54 -15.90 15.95 -2.56
N PHE A 55 -16.79 15.81 -3.54
CA PHE A 55 -17.11 16.85 -4.52
C PHE A 55 -18.28 17.75 -4.08
N ALA A 56 -18.89 17.46 -2.94
CA ALA A 56 -19.79 18.40 -2.26
C ALA A 56 -19.06 19.69 -1.79
N LYS A 57 -17.71 19.69 -1.77
CA LYS A 57 -16.89 20.92 -1.72
C LYS A 57 -17.01 21.80 -2.99
N HIS A 58 -17.86 21.41 -3.96
CA HIS A 58 -18.09 22.09 -5.23
C HIS A 58 -16.81 22.29 -6.05
N TYR A 59 -15.97 21.25 -6.22
CA TYR A 59 -14.96 21.29 -7.29
C TYR A 59 -15.68 21.54 -8.62
N ARG A 60 -15.42 22.69 -9.25
CA ARG A 60 -16.10 23.11 -10.48
C ARG A 60 -15.63 22.32 -11.70
N ASP A 61 -14.34 22.00 -11.72
CA ASP A 61 -13.67 21.23 -12.75
C ASP A 61 -12.64 20.32 -12.06
N PRO A 62 -13.07 19.13 -11.59
CA PRO A 62 -12.22 18.27 -10.79
C PRO A 62 -11.12 17.62 -11.62
N VAL A 63 -9.88 17.71 -11.14
CA VAL A 63 -8.69 17.12 -11.78
C VAL A 63 -8.11 16.06 -10.84
N LEU A 64 -7.75 14.90 -11.41
CA LEU A 64 -7.03 13.87 -10.68
C LEU A 64 -5.53 14.16 -10.74
N VAL A 65 -4.90 14.20 -9.57
CA VAL A 65 -3.44 14.32 -9.41
C VAL A 65 -2.92 12.97 -8.94
N ALA A 66 -1.92 12.45 -9.63
CA ALA A 66 -1.28 11.17 -9.31
C ALA A 66 0.22 11.38 -9.14
N CYS A 67 0.77 10.73 -8.11
CA CYS A 67 2.18 10.78 -7.76
C CYS A 67 2.69 9.36 -7.51
N THR A 68 3.96 9.13 -7.78
CA THR A 68 4.65 7.88 -7.47
C THR A 68 6.06 8.20 -7.03
N ASP A 69 6.50 7.59 -5.94
CA ASP A 69 7.84 7.77 -5.38
C ASP A 69 8.25 6.52 -4.61
N GLY A 70 9.52 6.44 -4.21
CA GLY A 70 10.08 5.41 -3.36
C GLY A 70 10.77 5.99 -2.13
N VAL A 71 11.02 5.12 -1.14
CA VAL A 71 11.75 5.49 0.09
C VAL A 71 13.24 5.79 -0.18
N GLY A 72 13.78 5.24 -1.28
CA GLY A 72 15.18 5.41 -1.66
C GLY A 72 16.17 4.70 -0.72
N THR A 73 17.38 5.23 -0.62
CA THR A 73 18.49 4.57 0.11
C THR A 73 18.29 4.46 1.61
N LYS A 74 17.29 5.15 2.20
CA LYS A 74 16.94 5.00 3.62
C LYS A 74 16.54 3.57 3.97
N LEU A 75 16.06 2.78 2.99
CA LEU A 75 15.80 1.34 3.16
C LEU A 75 17.04 0.57 3.62
N LYS A 76 18.25 0.95 3.19
CA LYS A 76 19.49 0.31 3.64
C LYS A 76 19.71 0.50 5.14
N LEU A 77 19.38 1.68 5.67
CA LEU A 77 19.50 1.96 7.10
C LEU A 77 18.45 1.18 7.90
N ALA A 78 17.21 1.10 7.40
CA ALA A 78 16.15 0.31 8.02
C ALA A 78 16.56 -1.18 8.14
N GLN A 79 17.16 -1.73 7.08
CA GLN A 79 17.72 -3.08 7.08
C GLN A 79 18.86 -3.24 8.08
N MET A 80 19.81 -2.31 8.12
CA MET A 80 20.96 -2.35 9.05
C MET A 80 20.53 -2.29 10.52
N VAL A 81 19.48 -1.54 10.83
CA VAL A 81 18.96 -1.37 12.20
C VAL A 81 17.90 -2.43 12.55
N GLY A 82 17.39 -3.17 11.56
CA GLY A 82 16.35 -4.17 11.75
C GLY A 82 14.98 -3.58 12.09
N ARG A 83 14.69 -2.35 11.64
CA ARG A 83 13.44 -1.64 11.95
C ARG A 83 12.74 -1.18 10.68
N HIS A 84 11.58 -1.77 10.39
CA HIS A 84 10.85 -1.54 9.12
C HIS A 84 9.42 -1.00 9.31
N ASP A 85 8.97 -0.83 10.55
CA ASP A 85 7.63 -0.33 10.91
C ASP A 85 7.40 1.15 10.55
N THR A 86 8.45 1.87 10.15
CA THR A 86 8.41 3.31 9.85
C THR A 86 8.67 3.65 8.39
N VAL A 87 9.28 2.75 7.61
CA VAL A 87 9.61 3.07 6.20
C VAL A 87 8.36 3.19 5.33
N GLY A 88 7.26 2.54 5.72
CA GLY A 88 5.96 2.73 5.09
C GLY A 88 5.39 4.14 5.27
N ILE A 89 5.71 4.81 6.39
CA ILE A 89 5.33 6.20 6.62
C ILE A 89 6.11 7.11 5.67
N ASP A 90 7.41 6.88 5.54
CA ASP A 90 8.25 7.62 4.61
C ASP A 90 7.74 7.49 3.17
N LEU A 91 7.35 6.28 2.76
CA LEU A 91 6.82 6.02 1.42
C LEU A 91 5.58 6.86 1.10
N VAL A 92 4.58 6.83 2.00
CA VAL A 92 3.33 7.57 1.80
C VAL A 92 3.58 9.08 1.86
N ALA A 93 4.42 9.53 2.80
CA ALA A 93 4.73 10.95 2.96
C ALA A 93 5.39 11.55 1.71
N MET A 94 6.31 10.84 1.04
CA MET A 94 6.93 11.32 -0.19
C MET A 94 5.87 11.61 -1.27
N CYS A 95 4.99 10.65 -1.55
CA CYS A 95 3.93 10.80 -2.55
C CYS A 95 2.89 11.86 -2.16
N VAL A 96 2.44 11.87 -0.90
CA VAL A 96 1.38 12.79 -0.44
C VAL A 96 1.89 14.24 -0.42
N ASN A 97 3.13 14.48 0.04
CA ASN A 97 3.70 15.82 0.11
C ASN A 97 3.81 16.48 -1.28
N ASP A 98 4.18 15.72 -2.30
CA ASP A 98 4.20 16.20 -3.68
C ASP A 98 2.80 16.55 -4.19
N ALA A 99 1.82 15.69 -3.93
CA ALA A 99 0.43 15.92 -4.35
C ALA A 99 -0.18 17.17 -3.69
N ILE A 100 0.02 17.36 -2.39
CA ILE A 100 -0.58 18.52 -1.69
C ILE A 100 0.05 19.86 -2.10
N CYS A 101 1.27 19.86 -2.65
CA CYS A 101 1.90 21.07 -3.20
C CYS A 101 1.13 21.64 -4.41
N THR A 102 0.33 20.81 -5.10
CA THR A 102 -0.58 21.27 -6.16
C THR A 102 -1.96 21.67 -5.62
N GLY A 103 -2.18 21.62 -4.30
CA GLY A 103 -3.48 21.79 -3.66
C GLY A 103 -4.40 20.56 -3.76
N ALA A 104 -3.87 19.39 -4.13
CA ALA A 104 -4.67 18.17 -4.22
C ALA A 104 -5.07 17.66 -2.82
N GLN A 105 -6.22 17.02 -2.74
CA GLN A 105 -6.63 16.26 -1.57
C GLN A 105 -6.27 14.78 -1.77
N PRO A 106 -5.54 14.12 -0.85
CA PRO A 106 -5.30 12.68 -0.93
C PRO A 106 -6.61 11.88 -0.95
N LEU A 107 -6.67 10.84 -1.78
CA LEU A 107 -7.86 9.99 -1.95
C LEU A 107 -7.56 8.55 -1.55
N PHE A 108 -6.62 7.93 -2.26
CA PHE A 108 -6.22 6.56 -2.05
C PHE A 108 -4.73 6.37 -2.35
N PHE A 109 -4.19 5.26 -1.87
CA PHE A 109 -2.81 4.85 -2.05
C PHE A 109 -2.75 3.41 -2.57
N LEU A 110 -1.71 3.13 -3.35
CA LEU A 110 -1.33 1.81 -3.83
C LEU A 110 0.16 1.62 -3.55
N ASP A 111 0.54 0.46 -3.04
CA ASP A 111 1.95 0.15 -2.78
C ASP A 111 2.50 -0.99 -3.65
N TYR A 112 3.82 -1.02 -3.80
CA TYR A 112 4.54 -2.11 -4.43
C TYR A 112 5.78 -2.42 -3.58
N VAL A 113 5.84 -3.63 -3.04
CA VAL A 113 6.93 -4.09 -2.17
C VAL A 113 7.71 -5.20 -2.85
N ALA A 114 8.99 -4.95 -3.08
CA ALA A 114 9.93 -5.94 -3.61
C ALA A 114 10.85 -6.46 -2.51
N MET A 115 10.97 -7.77 -2.37
CA MET A 115 11.82 -8.43 -1.36
C MET A 115 12.64 -9.56 -1.99
N ALA A 116 13.77 -9.89 -1.38
CA ALA A 116 14.62 -11.00 -1.84
C ALA A 116 14.01 -12.39 -1.53
N SER A 117 13.17 -12.47 -0.51
CA SER A 117 12.51 -13.70 -0.07
C SER A 117 11.18 -13.37 0.59
N ASP A 118 10.26 -14.34 0.63
CA ASP A 118 9.02 -14.23 1.40
C ASP A 118 9.34 -14.07 2.90
N ASP A 119 8.88 -12.97 3.49
CA ASP A 119 8.95 -12.72 4.94
C ASP A 119 7.64 -12.04 5.41
N PRO A 120 6.68 -12.82 5.94
CA PRO A 120 5.39 -12.30 6.39
C PRO A 120 5.50 -11.24 7.49
N ALA A 121 6.49 -11.37 8.38
CA ALA A 121 6.64 -10.46 9.51
C ALA A 121 7.22 -9.12 9.06
N LEU A 122 8.20 -9.15 8.16
CA LEU A 122 8.76 -7.96 7.53
C LEU A 122 7.69 -7.21 6.71
N LEU A 123 6.95 -7.92 5.86
CA LEU A 123 5.90 -7.31 5.04
C LEU A 123 4.82 -6.66 5.93
N GLU A 124 4.41 -7.34 7.00
CA GLU A 124 3.46 -6.79 7.96
C GLU A 124 3.97 -5.49 8.62
N GLN A 125 5.26 -5.41 8.97
CA GLN A 125 5.85 -4.18 9.51
C GLN A 125 5.80 -3.03 8.48
N ILE A 126 6.17 -3.30 7.23
CA ILE A 126 6.16 -2.28 6.17
C ILE A 126 4.73 -1.77 5.96
N VAL A 127 3.77 -2.68 5.77
CA VAL A 127 2.36 -2.33 5.52
C VAL A 127 1.70 -1.69 6.74
N LEU A 128 2.16 -2.00 7.96
CA LEU A 128 1.74 -1.30 9.17
C LEU A 128 2.10 0.20 9.09
N GLY A 129 3.31 0.52 8.64
CA GLY A 129 3.72 1.91 8.42
C GLY A 129 2.92 2.59 7.31
N ILE A 130 2.72 1.92 6.16
CA ILE A 130 1.96 2.45 5.02
C ILE A 130 0.52 2.75 5.45
N SER A 131 -0.16 1.77 6.06
CA SER A 131 -1.55 1.93 6.51
C SER A 131 -1.68 2.99 7.62
N GLY A 132 -0.70 3.08 8.52
CA GLY A 132 -0.65 4.13 9.54
C GLY A 132 -0.61 5.54 8.92
N ALA A 133 0.30 5.75 7.97
CA ALA A 133 0.40 7.03 7.28
C ALA A 133 -0.81 7.32 6.38
N CYS A 134 -1.42 6.30 5.77
CA CYS A 134 -2.66 6.47 5.02
C CYS A 134 -3.79 7.02 5.92
N VAL A 135 -3.92 6.49 7.14
CA VAL A 135 -4.88 7.01 8.15
C VAL A 135 -4.57 8.45 8.51
N GLU A 136 -3.30 8.79 8.78
CA GLU A 136 -2.89 10.16 9.11
C GLU A 136 -3.14 11.16 7.97
N CYS A 137 -2.98 10.71 6.72
CA CYS A 137 -3.18 11.53 5.52
C CYS A 137 -4.63 11.51 5.00
N GLU A 138 -5.58 10.91 5.73
CA GLU A 138 -6.98 10.75 5.32
C GLU A 138 -7.15 10.09 3.94
N SER A 139 -6.29 9.14 3.62
CA SER A 139 -6.30 8.39 2.35
C SER A 139 -6.54 6.90 2.59
N ALA A 140 -7.16 6.24 1.62
CA ALA A 140 -7.43 4.81 1.70
C ALA A 140 -6.33 3.97 1.03
N LEU A 141 -5.75 3.00 1.73
CA LEU A 141 -4.92 1.96 1.10
C LEU A 141 -5.84 0.93 0.44
N ILE A 142 -5.98 1.02 -0.88
CA ILE A 142 -6.98 0.24 -1.63
C ILE A 142 -6.41 -0.99 -2.33
N GLY A 143 -5.10 -1.16 -2.31
CA GLY A 143 -4.42 -2.32 -2.89
C GLY A 143 -2.91 -2.14 -2.90
N GLY A 144 -2.22 -3.17 -3.36
CA GLY A 144 -0.78 -3.19 -3.52
C GLY A 144 -0.33 -4.53 -4.09
N GLU A 145 0.96 -4.67 -4.34
CA GLU A 145 1.57 -5.88 -4.88
C GLU A 145 2.87 -6.22 -4.15
N THR A 146 3.16 -7.52 -4.02
CA THR A 146 4.41 -8.01 -3.44
C THR A 146 5.15 -8.89 -4.45
N ALA A 147 6.40 -8.54 -4.74
CA ALA A 147 7.25 -9.31 -5.65
C ALA A 147 8.46 -9.90 -4.91
N ILE A 148 8.69 -11.20 -5.10
CA ILE A 148 9.86 -11.90 -4.58
C ILE A 148 10.89 -12.04 -5.71
N MET A 149 12.06 -11.43 -5.53
CA MET A 149 13.13 -11.35 -6.52
C MET A 149 14.47 -11.78 -5.90
N PRO A 150 14.80 -13.09 -5.92
CA PRO A 150 16.02 -13.64 -5.33
C PRO A 150 17.29 -13.29 -6.11
#